data_AF-A0A2V2VER7-F1
#
_entry.id   AF-A0A2V2VER7-F1
#
_cell.length_a   1.000
_cell.length_b   1.000
_cell.length_c   1.000
_cell.angle_alpha   90.00
_cell.angle_beta   90.00
_cell.angle_gamma   90.00
#
_symmetry.space_group_name_H-M   'P 1'
#
loop_
_entity.id
_entity.type
_entity.pdbx_description
1 polymer ?
#
loop_
_entity_poly.entity_id
_entity_poly.type
_entity_poly.pdbx_seq_one_letter_code
_entity_poly.pdbx_strand_id
1 'polypeptide(L)'
;MWRGLTLRISWRGALLVSKKNLRLKCGACRRLLPAAHFNNTTAPSQSLVCVDCKRLCILCGLHLTVDRFTDASAELCDNCLAKRHVARENVYFRYPVLKYRACPFSVDQMREEIRREEGPRR
;
A
#
# COMPACT_ATOMS: atom_id res chain seq x y z
N MET A 1 36.26 26.18 37.92
CA MET A 1 37.28 25.37 37.24
C MET A 1 36.54 24.31 36.42
N TRP A 2 36.85 24.18 35.11
CA TRP A 2 36.32 23.21 34.11
C TRP A 2 34.95 23.55 33.48
N ARG A 3 34.95 24.23 32.30
CA ARG A 3 34.86 23.66 30.92
C ARG A 3 33.45 23.07 30.67
N GLY A 4 32.52 23.74 29.99
CA GLY A 4 32.66 24.28 28.64
C GLY A 4 32.47 23.17 27.62
N LEU A 5 31.22 22.91 27.20
CA LEU A 5 30.95 22.25 25.92
C LEU A 5 29.68 22.86 25.31
N THR A 6 29.92 23.88 24.48
CA THR A 6 28.93 24.41 23.55
C THR A 6 28.70 23.37 22.47
N LEU A 7 27.56 22.68 22.54
CA LEU A 7 27.08 21.83 21.45
C LEU A 7 26.65 22.75 20.30
N ARG A 8 27.63 23.07 19.43
CA ARG A 8 27.38 23.67 18.11
C ARG A 8 26.66 22.65 17.26
N ILE A 9 25.34 22.64 17.33
CA ILE A 9 24.52 21.98 16.31
C ILE A 9 24.69 22.82 15.05
N SER A 10 25.60 22.35 14.19
CA SER A 10 25.76 22.81 12.83
C SER A 10 24.42 22.70 12.14
N TRP A 11 23.72 23.84 12.03
CA TRP A 11 22.67 24.06 11.05
C TRP A 11 23.32 23.90 9.67
N ARG A 12 23.43 22.66 9.20
CA ARG A 12 23.60 22.39 7.78
C ARG A 12 22.31 22.85 7.13
N GLY A 13 22.39 24.02 6.50
CA GLY A 13 21.30 24.63 5.76
C GLY A 13 20.62 23.57 4.92
N ALA A 14 19.36 23.27 5.25
CA ALA A 14 18.46 22.67 4.31
C ALA A 14 18.36 23.68 3.17
N LEU A 15 19.11 23.45 2.09
CA LEU A 15 18.88 24.14 0.83
C LEU A 15 17.41 23.91 0.52
N LEU A 16 16.59 24.94 0.71
CA LEU A 16 15.22 25.00 0.27
C LEU A 16 15.26 25.07 -1.25
N VAL A 17 15.65 23.97 -1.88
CA VAL A 17 15.61 23.79 -3.32
C VAL A 17 14.15 23.89 -3.69
N SER A 18 13.83 24.86 -4.55
CA SER A 18 12.47 25.05 -5.06
C SER A 18 11.97 23.75 -5.66
N LYS A 19 11.04 23.09 -4.96
CA LYS A 19 10.42 21.81 -5.37
C LYS A 19 9.81 21.87 -6.77
N LYS A 20 9.51 23.09 -7.25
CA LYS A 20 8.91 23.34 -8.58
C LYS A 20 9.78 22.85 -9.74
N ASN A 21 11.10 22.78 -9.57
CA ASN A 21 12.03 22.31 -10.63
C ASN A 21 12.75 21.00 -10.26
N LEU A 22 12.41 20.38 -9.13
CA LEU A 22 13.05 19.14 -8.73
C LEU A 22 12.55 18.00 -9.62
N ARG A 23 13.46 17.47 -10.44
CA ARG A 23 13.22 16.27 -11.25
C ARG A 23 13.82 15.06 -10.56
N LEU A 24 13.03 13.99 -10.46
CA LEU A 24 13.41 12.73 -9.84
C LEU A 24 13.44 11.65 -10.92
N LYS A 25 14.38 10.72 -10.80
CA LYS A 25 14.50 9.59 -11.72
C LYS A 25 13.61 8.45 -11.26
N CYS A 26 12.75 7.94 -12.14
CA CYS A 26 11.95 6.75 -11.85
C CYS A 26 12.81 5.49 -11.96
N GLY A 27 12.76 4.60 -10.96
CA GLY A 27 13.48 3.32 -10.95
C GLY A 27 13.02 2.35 -12.04
N ALA A 28 11.74 2.41 -12.44
CA ALA A 28 11.16 1.52 -13.44
C ALA A 28 11.41 2.00 -14.89
N CYS A 29 10.88 3.17 -15.27
CA CYS A 29 11.02 3.66 -16.65
C CYS A 29 12.28 4.50 -16.91
N ARG A 30 13.13 4.73 -15.88
CA ARG A 30 14.39 5.50 -15.95
C ARG A 30 14.26 6.96 -16.40
N ARG A 31 13.03 7.47 -16.64
CA ARG A 31 12.73 8.86 -17.02
C ARG A 31 12.95 9.81 -15.84
N LEU A 32 13.41 11.03 -16.15
CA LEU A 32 13.46 12.16 -15.21
C LEU A 32 12.14 12.92 -15.26
N LEU A 33 11.36 12.85 -14.18
CA LEU A 33 10.02 13.43 -14.10
C LEU A 33 9.94 14.45 -12.96
N PRO A 34 9.07 15.47 -13.04
CA PRO A 34 8.81 16.37 -11.92
C PRO A 34 8.39 15.62 -10.66
N ALA A 35 8.72 16.16 -9.49
CA ALA A 35 8.38 15.56 -8.19
C ALA A 35 6.87 15.29 -8.02
N ALA A 36 6.00 16.02 -8.73
CA ALA A 36 4.54 15.80 -8.73
C ALA A 36 4.11 14.41 -9.23
N HIS A 37 4.93 13.72 -10.03
CA HIS A 37 4.64 12.37 -10.52
C HIS A 37 4.97 11.27 -9.51
N PHE A 38 5.29 11.62 -8.27
CA PHE A 38 5.70 10.68 -7.22
C PHE A 38 4.88 10.93 -5.94
N ASN A 39 3.95 10.03 -5.62
CA ASN A 39 3.09 10.17 -4.43
C ASN A 39 3.86 10.09 -3.10
N ASN A 40 4.98 9.36 -3.05
CA ASN A 40 5.79 9.17 -1.84
C ASN A 40 7.23 9.64 -2.09
N THR A 41 7.51 10.91 -1.79
CA THR A 41 8.85 11.51 -1.95
C THR A 41 9.80 11.21 -0.78
N THR A 42 9.31 10.54 0.27
CA THR A 42 10.11 10.12 1.44
C THR A 42 10.86 8.81 1.23
N ALA A 43 10.62 8.10 0.13
CA ALA A 43 11.36 6.88 -0.20
C ALA A 43 12.77 7.21 -0.71
N PRO A 44 13.78 6.34 -0.46
CA PRO A 44 15.12 6.49 -1.05
C PRO A 44 15.02 6.70 -2.55
N SER A 45 15.80 7.63 -3.11
CA SER A 45 15.72 8.03 -4.53
C SER A 45 15.81 6.85 -5.52
N GLN A 46 16.52 5.79 -5.13
CA GLN A 46 16.71 4.57 -5.90
C GLN A 46 15.44 3.71 -6.03
N SER A 47 14.48 3.91 -5.12
CA SER A 47 13.21 3.16 -5.04
C SER A 47 12.00 3.96 -5.53
N LEU A 48 12.21 5.20 -5.99
CA LEU A 48 11.12 6.06 -6.45
C LEU A 48 10.54 5.54 -7.77
N VAL A 49 9.25 5.23 -7.77
CA VAL A 49 8.50 4.83 -8.96
C VAL A 49 7.40 5.85 -9.22
N CYS A 50 7.33 6.35 -10.45
CA CYS A 50 6.33 7.32 -10.85
C CYS A 50 4.93 6.71 -10.90
N VAL A 51 3.90 7.56 -10.82
CA VAL A 51 2.49 7.12 -10.84
C VAL A 51 2.17 6.29 -12.09
N ASP A 52 2.71 6.65 -13.26
CA ASP A 52 2.47 5.92 -14.52
C ASP A 52 3.09 4.51 -14.54
N CYS A 53 4.11 4.27 -13.73
CA CYS A 53 4.72 2.94 -13.57
C CYS A 53 4.10 2.16 -12.42
N LYS A 54 3.07 2.72 -11.77
CA LYS A 54 2.27 2.04 -10.76
C LYS A 54 0.90 1.71 -11.35
N ARG A 55 0.27 0.73 -10.74
CA ARG A 55 -1.07 0.30 -11.07
C ARG A 55 -1.97 0.43 -9.85
N LEU A 56 -3.20 0.85 -10.07
CA LEU A 56 -4.22 0.95 -9.05
C LEU A 56 -4.83 -0.43 -8.79
N CYS A 57 -4.75 -0.91 -7.56
CA CYS A 57 -5.55 -2.07 -7.14
C CYS A 57 -6.99 -1.61 -6.88
N ILE A 58 -7.96 -2.18 -7.59
CA ILE A 58 -9.37 -1.77 -7.48
C ILE A 58 -9.98 -2.04 -6.10
N LEU A 59 -9.45 -3.03 -5.35
CA LEU A 59 -10.00 -3.41 -4.05
C LEU A 59 -9.48 -2.54 -2.90
N CYS A 60 -8.18 -2.23 -2.86
CA CYS A 60 -7.60 -1.42 -1.78
C CYS A 60 -7.35 0.04 -2.14
N GLY A 61 -7.52 0.43 -3.41
CA GLY A 61 -7.33 1.81 -3.87
C GLY A 61 -5.87 2.29 -3.86
N LEU A 62 -4.90 1.39 -3.64
CA LEU A 62 -3.48 1.75 -3.59
C LEU A 62 -2.83 1.64 -4.96
N HIS A 63 -1.99 2.63 -5.28
CA HIS A 63 -1.09 2.59 -6.43
C HIS A 63 0.18 1.83 -6.06
N LEU A 64 0.34 0.62 -6.60
CA LEU A 64 1.45 -0.29 -6.32
C LEU A 64 2.27 -0.54 -7.58
N THR A 65 3.50 -0.97 -7.42
CA THR A 65 4.36 -1.36 -8.53
C THR A 65 3.87 -2.67 -9.15
N VAL A 66 4.19 -2.89 -10.43
CA VAL A 66 3.66 -4.03 -11.22
C VAL A 66 4.08 -5.39 -10.64
N ASP A 67 5.19 -5.48 -9.91
CA ASP A 67 5.63 -6.69 -9.18
C ASP A 67 4.68 -7.13 -8.05
N ARG A 68 3.71 -6.29 -7.67
CA ARG A 68 2.68 -6.61 -6.66
C ARG A 68 1.38 -7.14 -7.27
N PHE A 69 1.43 -7.50 -8.54
CA PHE A 69 0.32 -8.06 -9.29
C PHE A 69 0.80 -9.35 -9.96
N THR A 70 -0.05 -10.36 -9.97
CA THR A 70 0.25 -11.68 -10.56
C THR A 70 0.59 -11.61 -12.04
N ASP A 71 -0.04 -10.69 -12.78
CA ASP A 71 0.25 -10.45 -14.19
C ASP A 71 -0.03 -8.99 -14.61
N ALA A 72 0.36 -8.66 -15.84
CA ALA A 72 0.20 -7.33 -16.42
C ALA A 72 -1.27 -6.96 -16.73
N SER A 73 -2.23 -7.87 -16.60
CA SER A 73 -3.67 -7.62 -16.76
C SER A 73 -4.42 -7.52 -15.42
N ALA A 74 -3.85 -8.01 -14.32
CA ALA A 74 -4.51 -8.14 -13.04
C ALA A 74 -4.97 -6.79 -12.45
N GLU A 75 -6.24 -6.74 -12.07
CA GLU A 75 -6.87 -5.58 -11.43
C GLU A 75 -6.66 -5.55 -9.90
N LEU A 76 -6.31 -6.71 -9.33
CA LEU A 76 -6.12 -6.91 -7.91
C LEU A 76 -4.64 -7.17 -7.61
N CYS A 77 -4.12 -6.51 -6.57
CA CYS A 77 -2.78 -6.82 -6.09
C CYS A 77 -2.77 -8.16 -5.33
N ASP A 78 -1.59 -8.78 -5.22
CA ASP A 78 -1.41 -10.11 -4.64
C ASP A 78 -1.95 -10.21 -3.21
N ASN A 79 -1.76 -9.15 -2.41
CA ASN A 79 -2.31 -9.08 -1.05
C ASN A 79 -3.84 -9.10 -1.03
N CYS A 80 -4.48 -8.41 -1.98
CA CYS A 80 -5.94 -8.39 -2.09
C CYS A 80 -6.48 -9.72 -2.62
N LEU A 81 -5.78 -10.33 -3.58
CA LEU A 81 -6.08 -11.69 -4.04
C LEU A 81 -5.98 -12.70 -2.90
N ALA A 82 -4.89 -12.69 -2.13
CA ALA A 82 -4.72 -13.57 -0.97
C ALA A 82 -5.83 -13.38 0.06
N LYS A 83 -6.18 -12.13 0.40
CA LYS A 83 -7.30 -11.84 1.30
C LYS A 83 -8.63 -12.36 0.78
N ARG A 84 -8.88 -12.24 -0.52
CA ARG A 84 -10.09 -12.78 -1.17
C ARG A 84 -10.14 -14.30 -1.10
N HIS A 85 -9.01 -15.00 -1.25
CA HIS A 85 -8.94 -16.45 -1.07
C HIS A 85 -9.27 -16.84 0.37
N VAL A 86 -8.63 -16.21 1.37
CA VAL A 86 -8.90 -16.50 2.78
C VAL A 86 -10.34 -16.17 3.17
N ALA A 87 -10.92 -15.10 2.59
CA ALA A 87 -12.31 -14.73 2.83
C ALA A 87 -13.33 -15.74 2.29
N ARG A 88 -12.95 -16.69 1.42
CA ARG A 88 -13.85 -17.77 1.02
C ARG A 88 -14.17 -18.68 2.19
N GLU A 89 -13.16 -19.05 2.97
CA GLU A 89 -13.28 -20.05 4.03
C GLU A 89 -13.39 -19.42 5.43
N ASN A 90 -12.88 -18.19 5.60
CA ASN A 90 -12.80 -17.53 6.90
C ASN A 90 -13.85 -16.42 7.04
N VAL A 91 -14.84 -16.70 7.89
CA VAL A 91 -15.97 -15.80 8.19
C VAL A 91 -15.54 -14.41 8.68
N TYR A 92 -14.42 -14.28 9.40
CA TYR A 92 -13.96 -12.99 9.92
C TYR A 92 -13.18 -12.16 8.90
N PHE A 93 -12.64 -12.79 7.85
CA PHE A 93 -12.08 -12.06 6.71
C PHE A 93 -13.18 -11.62 5.76
N ARG A 94 -14.24 -12.43 5.62
CA ARG A 94 -15.40 -12.10 4.79
C ARG A 94 -16.29 -11.04 5.43
N TYR A 95 -16.54 -11.16 6.72
CA TYR A 95 -17.37 -10.27 7.51
C TYR A 95 -16.58 -9.74 8.71
N PRO A 96 -15.68 -8.75 8.51
CA PRO A 96 -14.86 -8.19 9.59
C PRO A 96 -15.69 -7.60 10.74
N VAL A 97 -16.93 -7.18 10.46
CA VAL A 97 -17.85 -6.62 11.46
C VAL A 97 -18.15 -7.61 12.61
N LEU A 98 -18.09 -8.91 12.35
CA LEU A 98 -18.33 -9.96 13.37
C LEU A 98 -17.27 -9.98 14.47
N LYS A 99 -16.13 -9.31 14.28
CA LYS A 99 -15.11 -9.17 15.34
C LYS A 99 -15.55 -8.21 16.45
N TYR A 100 -16.50 -7.32 16.18
CA TYR A 100 -16.97 -6.34 17.15
C TYR A 100 -18.02 -6.97 18.05
N ARG A 101 -17.87 -6.78 19.37
CA ARG A 101 -18.78 -7.32 20.39
C ARG A 101 -20.22 -6.85 20.24
N ALA A 102 -20.43 -5.66 19.66
CA ALA A 102 -21.76 -5.09 19.42
C ALA A 102 -22.46 -5.64 18.17
N CYS A 103 -21.82 -6.54 17.41
CA CYS A 103 -22.40 -7.07 16.19
C CYS A 103 -23.63 -7.94 16.51
N PRO A 104 -24.82 -7.66 15.93
CA PRO A 104 -26.04 -8.43 16.20
C PRO A 104 -26.08 -9.75 15.42
N PHE A 105 -25.14 -9.99 14.51
CA PHE A 105 -25.11 -11.17 13.65
C PHE A 105 -24.32 -12.32 14.29
N SER A 106 -24.84 -13.55 14.17
CA SER A 106 -24.18 -14.75 14.69
C SER A 106 -23.07 -15.23 13.77
N VAL A 107 -21.89 -15.48 14.33
CA VAL A 107 -20.74 -16.05 13.61
C VAL A 107 -21.09 -17.39 12.96
N ASP A 108 -21.85 -18.24 13.66
CA ASP A 108 -22.18 -19.58 13.16
C ASP A 108 -23.21 -19.53 12.03
N GLN A 109 -24.14 -18.58 12.06
CA GLN A 109 -25.06 -18.33 10.93
C GLN A 109 -24.29 -17.89 9.69
N MET A 110 -23.34 -16.96 9.84
CA MET A 110 -22.53 -16.48 8.70
C MET A 110 -21.57 -17.56 8.16
N ARG A 111 -21.09 -18.48 9.00
CA ARG A 111 -20.34 -19.67 8.55
C ARG A 111 -21.23 -20.60 7.71
N GLU A 112 -22.48 -20.78 8.11
CA GLU A 112 -23.42 -21.59 7.37
C GLU A 112 -23.77 -20.97 6.01
N GLU A 113 -23.92 -19.65 5.94
CA GLU A 113 -24.09 -18.93 4.67
C GLU A 113 -22.92 -19.16 3.71
N ILE A 114 -21.68 -19.06 4.20
CA ILE A 114 -20.48 -19.38 3.41
C ILE A 114 -20.54 -20.82 2.87
N ARG A 115 -20.88 -21.80 3.71
CA ARG A 115 -21.01 -23.20 3.28
C ARG A 115 -22.09 -23.39 2.22
N ARG A 116 -23.24 -22.71 2.37
CA ARG A 116 -24.34 -22.78 1.40
C ARG A 116 -23.96 -22.20 0.05
N GLU A 117 -23.25 -21.08 0.02
CA GLU A 117 -22.78 -20.47 -1.22
C GLU A 117 -21.76 -21.34 -1.96
N GLU A 118 -20.92 -22.07 -1.22
CA GLU A 118 -19.92 -22.96 -1.84
C GLU A 118 -20.54 -24.22 -2.46
N GLY A 119 -21.71 -24.66 -1.97
CA GLY A 119 -22.48 -25.79 -2.52
C GLY A 119 -21.67 -27.10 -2.68
N PRO A 120 -22.24 -28.17 -3.26
CA PRO A 120 -21.42 -29.25 -3.78
C PRO A 120 -20.69 -28.72 -5.01
N ARG A 121 -19.40 -28.42 -4.86
CA ARG A 121 -18.51 -28.04 -5.98
C ARG A 121 -18.65 -29.10 -7.08
N ARG A 122 -19.33 -28.77 -8.19
CA ARG A 122 -19.32 -29.57 -9.43
C ARG A 122 -18.03 -29.34 -10.17
#